data_AF-A0A949YY21-F1
#
_entry.id   AF-A0A949YY21-F1
#
_cell.length_a   1.000
_cell.length_b   1.000
_cell.length_c   1.000
_cell.angle_alpha   90.00
_cell.angle_beta   90.00
_cell.angle_gamma   90.00
#
_symmetry.space_group_name_H-M   'P 1'
#
loop_
_entity.id
_entity.type
_entity.pdbx_description
1 polymer ?
#
loop_
_entity_poly.entity_id
_entity_poly.type
_entity_poly.pdbx_seq_one_letter_code
_entity_poly.pdbx_strand_id
1 'polypeptide(L)'
;MRRFWASLGSLVFFILAPGTVAGFVPWWLTHWRIGPPFFGIEPLRWVGAALIVLGLLPLLSSFARFAWDGLGTPAPIAPPTNLVVTGFYRRV
;
A
#
# COMPACT_ATOMS: atom_id res chain seq x y z
N MET A 1 16.51 15.99 9.55
CA MET A 1 16.00 15.09 10.60
C MET A 1 14.52 14.75 10.44
N ARG A 2 13.60 15.74 10.36
CA ARG A 2 12.13 15.50 10.20
C ARG A 2 11.74 14.55 9.05
N ARG A 3 12.34 14.70 7.86
CA ARG A 3 12.06 13.83 6.69
C ARG A 3 12.44 12.37 6.91
N PHE A 4 13.58 12.11 7.54
CA PHE A 4 14.04 10.74 7.82
C PHE A 4 13.06 10.00 8.73
N TRP A 5 12.60 10.66 9.80
CA TRP A 5 11.60 10.11 10.72
C TRP A 5 10.23 9.91 10.04
N ALA A 6 9.80 10.82 9.17
CA ALA A 6 8.57 10.66 8.40
C ALA A 6 8.65 9.48 7.40
N SER A 7 9.80 9.30 6.74
CA SER A 7 10.04 8.16 5.85
C SER A 7 10.06 6.84 6.63
N LEU A 8 10.75 6.80 7.78
CA LEU A 8 10.81 5.60 8.62
C LEU A 8 9.42 5.24 9.17
N GLY A 9 8.68 6.21 9.69
CA GLY A 9 7.32 6.00 10.19
C GLY A 9 6.36 5.55 9.10
N SER A 10 6.47 6.11 7.88
CA SER A 10 5.66 5.68 6.73
C SER A 10 6.00 4.26 6.29
N LEU A 11 7.28 3.87 6.32
CA LEU A 11 7.72 2.52 5.99
C LEU A 11 7.24 1.50 7.04
N VAL A 12 7.35 1.83 8.32
CA VAL A 12 6.82 0.99 9.41
C VAL A 12 5.31 0.82 9.28
N PHE A 13 4.56 1.91 9.06
CA PHE A 13 3.11 1.83 8.87
C PHE A 13 2.74 1.04 7.61
N PHE A 14 3.49 1.17 6.52
CA PHE A 14 3.29 0.40 5.30
C PHE A 14 3.41 -1.11 5.53
N ILE A 15 4.42 -1.53 6.29
CA ILE A 15 4.62 -2.94 6.64
C ILE A 15 3.51 -3.41 7.58
N LEU A 16 3.20 -2.63 8.63
CA LEU A 16 2.26 -3.06 9.68
C LEU A 16 0.81 -3.05 9.22
N ALA A 17 0.35 -2.06 8.46
CA ALA A 17 -1.04 -1.98 8.04
C ALA A 17 -1.26 -2.68 6.69
N PRO A 18 -0.81 -2.15 5.54
CA PRO A 18 -0.91 -2.84 4.25
C PRO A 18 -0.27 -4.24 4.24
N GLY A 19 0.94 -4.39 4.76
CA GLY A 19 1.65 -5.68 4.74
C GLY A 19 0.95 -6.76 5.57
N THR A 20 0.33 -6.40 6.70
CA THR A 20 -0.48 -7.35 7.47
C THR A 20 -1.74 -7.75 6.70
N VAL A 21 -2.49 -6.79 6.16
CA VAL A 21 -3.77 -7.07 5.49
C VAL A 21 -3.57 -7.81 4.16
N ALA A 22 -2.58 -7.40 3.36
CA ALA A 22 -2.34 -7.97 2.04
C ALA A 22 -1.40 -9.18 2.07
N GLY A 23 -0.59 -9.33 3.12
CA GLY A 23 0.42 -10.37 3.22
C GLY A 23 0.11 -11.40 4.30
N PHE A 24 0.08 -10.95 5.56
CA PHE A 24 -0.07 -11.85 6.71
C PHE A 24 -1.46 -12.50 6.80
N VAL A 25 -2.54 -11.74 6.61
CA VAL A 25 -3.91 -12.26 6.70
C VAL A 25 -4.17 -13.36 5.65
N PRO A 26 -3.85 -13.17 4.36
CA PRO A 26 -3.99 -14.24 3.37
C PRO A 26 -3.14 -15.46 3.68
N TRP A 27 -1.90 -15.26 4.15
CA TRP A 27 -1.04 -16.34 4.60
C TRP A 27 -1.67 -17.13 5.74
N TRP A 28 -2.17 -16.46 6.78
CA TRP A 28 -2.76 -17.13 7.93
C TRP A 28 -3.99 -17.96 7.54
N LEU A 29 -4.83 -17.43 6.64
CA LEU A 29 -6.05 -18.10 6.20
C LEU A 29 -5.79 -19.25 5.22
N THR A 30 -4.86 -19.07 4.28
CA THR A 30 -4.71 -19.96 3.12
C THR A 30 -3.35 -20.62 3.00
N HIS A 31 -2.38 -20.18 3.80
CA HIS A 31 -0.96 -20.53 3.68
C HIS A 31 -0.40 -20.25 2.28
N TRP A 32 -0.94 -19.22 1.60
CA TRP A 32 -0.66 -18.89 0.20
C TRP A 32 -0.94 -20.03 -0.79
N ARG A 33 -1.79 -20.99 -0.43
CA ARG A 33 -2.22 -22.03 -1.36
C ARG A 33 -3.12 -21.39 -2.42
N ILE A 34 -2.65 -21.41 -3.66
CA ILE A 34 -3.42 -20.86 -4.77
C ILE A 34 -4.52 -21.86 -5.14
N GLY A 35 -5.77 -21.44 -5.01
CA GLY A 35 -6.94 -22.22 -5.42
C GLY A 35 -7.13 -22.25 -6.94
N PRO A 36 -8.17 -22.96 -7.41
CA PRO A 36 -8.53 -22.97 -8.82
C PRO A 36 -8.82 -21.56 -9.35
N PRO A 37 -8.56 -21.29 -10.65
CA PRO A 37 -8.84 -19.99 -11.25
C PRO A 37 -10.32 -19.62 -11.10
N PHE A 38 -10.58 -18.33 -11.00
CA PHE A 38 -11.94 -17.80 -10.89
C PHE A 38 -12.77 -18.22 -12.12
N PHE A 39 -13.94 -18.82 -11.90
CA PHE A 39 -14.77 -19.47 -12.92
C PHE A 39 -14.08 -20.55 -13.78
N GLY A 40 -12.93 -21.09 -13.35
CA GLY A 40 -12.16 -22.05 -14.16
C GLY A 40 -11.35 -21.40 -15.28
N ILE A 41 -11.30 -20.07 -15.35
CA ILE A 41 -10.66 -19.34 -16.47
C ILE A 41 -9.24 -18.93 -16.09
N GLU A 42 -8.23 -19.66 -16.57
CA GLU A 42 -6.83 -19.44 -16.19
C GLU A 42 -6.31 -18.01 -16.47
N PRO A 43 -6.64 -17.34 -17.59
CA PRO A 43 -6.24 -15.96 -17.83
C PRO A 43 -6.64 -14.96 -16.73
N LEU A 44 -7.75 -15.19 -16.01
CA LEU A 44 -8.20 -14.28 -14.95
C LEU A 44 -7.21 -14.19 -13.79
N ARG A 45 -6.40 -15.22 -13.53
CA ARG A 45 -5.35 -15.18 -12.51
C ARG A 45 -4.29 -14.13 -12.83
N TRP A 46 -3.88 -14.08 -14.09
CA TRP A 46 -2.89 -13.12 -14.58
C TRP A 46 -3.45 -11.70 -14.59
N VAL A 47 -4.74 -11.54 -14.94
CA VAL A 47 -5.42 -10.25 -14.80
C VAL A 47 -5.43 -9.80 -13.35
N GLY A 48 -5.77 -10.68 -12.40
CA GLY A 48 -5.73 -10.37 -10.97
C GLY A 48 -4.33 -9.96 -10.50
N ALA A 49 -3.30 -10.69 -10.90
CA ALA A 49 -1.91 -10.34 -10.60
C ALA A 49 -1.52 -8.97 -11.18
N ALA A 50 -1.90 -8.69 -12.43
CA ALA A 50 -1.67 -7.40 -13.06
C ALA A 50 -2.38 -6.26 -12.31
N LEU A 51 -3.62 -6.46 -11.87
CA LEU A 51 -4.36 -5.48 -11.07
C LEU A 51 -3.69 -5.21 -9.72
N ILE A 52 -3.13 -6.23 -9.05
CA ILE A 52 -2.36 -6.05 -7.82
C ILE A 52 -1.12 -5.18 -8.08
N VAL A 53 -0.36 -5.48 -9.14
CA VAL A 53 0.83 -4.71 -9.51
C VAL A 53 0.46 -3.27 -9.86
N LEU A 54 -0.59 -3.07 -10.66
CA LEU A 54 -1.07 -1.74 -11.02
C LEU A 54 -1.57 -0.95 -9.80
N GLY A 55 -2.20 -1.62 -8.83
CA GLY A 55 -2.64 -1.01 -7.56
C GLY A 55 -1.49 -0.67 -6.59
N LEU A 56 -0.38 -1.40 -6.66
CA LEU A 56 0.82 -1.09 -5.86
C LEU A 56 1.45 0.24 -6.27
N LEU A 57 1.39 0.62 -7.55
CA LEU A 57 1.95 1.88 -8.05
C LEU A 57 1.37 3.12 -7.35
N PRO A 58 0.05 3.37 -7.34
CA PRO A 58 -0.53 4.50 -6.62
C PRO A 58 -0.29 4.39 -5.11
N LEU A 59 -0.37 3.18 -4.53
CA LEU A 59 -0.14 2.96 -3.10
C LEU A 59 1.26 3.43 -2.67
N LEU A 60 2.31 2.93 -3.31
CA LEU A 60 3.69 3.30 -3.01
C LEU A 60 3.94 4.79 -3.27
N SER A 61 3.38 5.33 -4.37
CA SER A 61 3.51 6.75 -4.69
C SER A 61 2.88 7.65 -3.62
N SER A 62 1.76 7.23 -3.04
CA SER A 62 1.07 7.94 -1.97
C SER A 62 1.89 7.95 -0.69
N PHE A 63 2.40 6.79 -0.26
CA PHE A 63 3.25 6.69 0.92
C PHE A 63 4.53 7.53 0.81
N ALA A 64 5.17 7.54 -0.36
CA ALA A 64 6.33 8.38 -0.62
C ALA A 64 6.00 9.89 -0.48
N ARG A 65 4.84 10.32 -0.99
CA ARG A 65 4.38 11.72 -0.88
C ARG A 65 3.99 12.10 0.55
N PHE A 66 3.37 11.21 1.32
CA PHE A 66 3.12 11.47 2.75
C PHE A 66 4.42 11.74 3.52
N ALA A 67 5.46 10.95 3.24
CA ALA A 67 6.77 11.13 3.86
C ALA A 67 7.48 12.42 3.41
N TRP A 68 7.47 12.73 2.11
CA TRP A 68 8.26 13.84 1.54
C TRP A 68 7.51 15.17 1.47
N ASP A 69 6.26 15.17 1.00
CA ASP A 69 5.42 16.36 0.85
C ASP A 69 4.68 16.65 2.16
N GLY A 70 4.09 15.62 2.77
CA GLY A 70 3.33 15.71 4.03
C GLY A 70 4.19 15.89 5.28
N LEU A 71 5.47 15.47 5.22
CA LEU A 71 6.41 15.43 6.36
C LEU A 71 5.88 14.67 7.59
N GLY A 72 5.03 13.67 7.35
CA GLY A 72 4.49 12.79 8.38
C GLY A 72 4.18 11.42 7.81
N THR A 73 3.23 10.72 8.40
CA THR A 73 2.85 9.37 7.97
C THR A 73 1.35 9.31 7.66
N PRO A 74 0.90 8.34 6.88
CA PRO A 74 -0.53 8.08 6.74
C PRO A 74 -1.17 7.49 8.02
N ALA A 75 -0.39 7.24 9.08
CA ALA A 75 -0.90 6.75 10.35
C ALA A 75 -1.58 7.88 11.15
N PRO A 76 -2.76 7.65 11.76
CA PRO A 76 -3.47 8.67 12.55
C PRO A 76 -2.67 9.21 13.75
N ILE A 77 -1.75 8.41 14.29
CA ILE A 77 -0.93 8.78 15.46
C ILE A 77 0.23 9.73 15.12
N ALA A 78 0.61 9.82 13.84
CA ALA A 78 1.66 10.71 13.35
C ALA A 78 1.24 11.34 12.01
N PRO A 79 0.19 12.20 12.02
CA PRO A 79 -0.40 12.75 10.82
C PRO A 79 0.57 13.69 10.07
N PRO A 80 0.38 13.89 8.76
CA PRO A 80 1.18 14.83 7.99
C PRO A 80 0.96 16.27 8.45
N THR A 81 2.03 17.07 8.48
CA THR A 81 1.96 18.50 8.79
C THR A 81 1.51 19.36 7.62
N ASN A 82 1.74 18.88 6.38
CA ASN A 82 1.25 19.54 5.17
C ASN A 82 0.19 18.67 4.52
N LEU A 83 -0.85 19.31 3.97
CA LEU A 83 -1.84 18.61 3.20
C LEU A 83 -1.23 18.10 1.88
N VAL A 84 -1.32 16.79 1.63
CA VAL A 84 -0.84 16.18 0.40
C VAL A 84 -1.93 16.28 -0.67
N VAL A 85 -1.83 17.28 -1.55
CA VAL A 85 -2.77 17.50 -2.67
C VAL A 85 -2.16 17.14 -4.04
N THR A 86 -1.00 16.50 -4.04
CA THR A 86 -0.24 16.16 -5.24
C THR A 86 -0.48 14.71 -5.66
N GLY A 87 -0.25 14.38 -6.94
CA GLY A 87 -0.31 13.00 -7.41
C GLY A 87 -1.73 12.47 -7.53
N PHE A 88 -1.96 11.25 -7.05
CA PHE A 88 -3.29 10.64 -7.09
C PHE A 88 -4.30 11.40 -6.21
N TYR A 89 -3.87 11.99 -5.08
CA TYR A 89 -4.70 12.85 -4.23
C TYR A 89 -5.17 14.15 -4.89
N ARG A 90 -4.69 14.48 -6.10
CA ARG A 90 -5.22 15.61 -6.87
C ARG A 90 -6.58 15.30 -7.51
N ARG A 91 -6.89 14.02 -7.70
CA ARG A 91 -8.02 13.56 -8.51
C ARG A 91 -9.03 12.71 -7.75
N VAL A 92 -8.82 12.51 -6.45
CA VAL A 92 -9.64 11.67 -5.56
C VAL A 92 -10.11 12.53 -4.41
#